data_AF-A0A928IVS1-F1
#
_entry.id   AF-A0A928IVS1-F1
#
_cell.length_a   1.000
_cell.length_b   1.000
_cell.length_c   1.000
_cell.angle_alpha   90.00
_cell.angle_beta   90.00
_cell.angle_gamma   90.00
#
_symmetry.space_group_name_H-M   'P 1'
#
loop_
_entity.id
_entity.type
_entity.pdbx_description
1 polymer ?
#
loop_
_entity_poly.entity_id
_entity_poly.type
_entity_poly.pdbx_seq_one_letter_code
_entity_poly.pdbx_strand_id
1 'polypeptide(L)'
;MSDHKKINEKEDLLYKEARSKMVNAIDGADYDEAIVMFKKLGSYRDSEELISVCRRKKEKLGEKLSTENVDWNLKYKELRFKKIKNIGLIILGAVLWAVVLILLFTGGPSTPTM
;
A
#
# COMPACT_ATOMS: atom_id res chain seq x y z
N MET A 1 46.32 19.03 -15.31
CA MET A 1 46.12 18.76 -13.86
C MET A 1 44.72 19.21 -13.44
N SER A 2 43.65 18.64 -14.01
CA SER A 2 42.28 19.14 -13.77
C SER A 2 41.19 18.07 -13.70
N ASP A 3 41.45 16.84 -14.16
CA ASP A 3 40.39 15.83 -14.27
C ASP A 3 40.07 15.13 -12.94
N HIS A 4 41.07 14.78 -12.14
CA HIS A 4 40.85 14.14 -10.84
C HIS A 4 40.05 14.99 -9.84
N LYS A 5 40.16 16.33 -9.92
CA LYS A 5 39.41 17.24 -9.03
C LYS A 5 37.92 17.28 -9.38
N LYS A 6 37.58 17.21 -10.67
CA LYS A 6 36.18 17.24 -11.15
C LYS A 6 35.45 15.92 -10.88
N ILE A 7 36.17 14.80 -10.86
CA ILE A 7 35.60 13.48 -10.55
C ILE A 7 35.08 13.46 -9.11
N ASN A 8 35.90 13.90 -8.15
CA ASN A 8 35.48 13.96 -6.74
C ASN A 8 34.35 14.96 -6.46
N GLU A 9 34.25 16.06 -7.22
CA GLU A 9 33.13 17.02 -7.08
C GLU A 9 31.79 16.41 -7.47
N LYS A 10 31.75 15.64 -8.58
CA LYS A 10 30.53 14.95 -9.00
C LYS A 10 30.11 13.87 -8.01
N GLU A 11 31.08 13.13 -7.47
CA GLU A 11 30.85 12.14 -6.42
C GLU A 11 30.36 12.79 -5.12
N ASP A 12 30.92 13.95 -4.72
CA ASP A 12 30.45 14.70 -3.54
C ASP A 12 29.03 15.23 -3.72
N LEU A 13 28.68 15.72 -4.91
CA LEU A 13 27.31 16.15 -5.24
C LEU A 13 26.33 14.98 -5.17
N LEU A 14 26.67 13.85 -5.81
CA LEU A 14 25.85 12.65 -5.78
C LEU A 14 25.70 12.10 -4.36
N TYR A 15 26.75 12.19 -3.54
CA TYR A 15 26.73 11.79 -2.13
C TYR A 15 25.78 12.67 -1.31
N LYS A 16 25.83 14.00 -1.51
CA LYS A 16 24.91 14.95 -0.85
C LYS A 16 23.46 14.70 -1.25
N GLU A 17 23.20 14.44 -2.53
CA GLU A 17 21.87 14.12 -3.04
C GLU A 17 21.33 12.82 -2.43
N ALA A 18 22.14 11.75 -2.44
CA ALA A 18 21.80 10.47 -1.85
C ALA A 18 21.50 10.58 -0.35
N ARG A 19 22.30 11.36 0.38
CA ARG A 19 22.11 11.62 1.81
C ARG A 19 20.86 12.44 2.08
N SER A 20 20.56 13.44 1.25
CA SER A 20 19.33 14.22 1.33
C SER A 20 18.10 13.34 1.13
N LYS A 21 18.11 12.47 0.11
CA LYS A 21 17.02 11.50 -0.10
C LYS A 21 16.86 10.54 1.06
N MET A 22 17.95 9.98 1.59
CA MET A 22 17.89 9.10 2.77
C MET A 22 17.28 9.78 4.00
N VAL A 23 17.57 11.07 4.23
CA VAL A 23 17.08 11.83 5.40
C VAL A 23 15.61 12.22 5.22
N ASN A 24 15.23 12.61 4.00
CA ASN A 24 13.87 13.00 3.66
C ASN A 24 12.98 11.82 3.22
N ALA A 25 13.48 10.59 3.29
CA ALA A 25 12.77 9.40 2.85
C ALA A 25 11.51 9.18 3.68
N ILE A 26 10.35 9.20 3.02
CA ILE A 26 9.04 9.00 3.63
C ILE A 26 8.67 7.52 3.57
N ASP A 27 9.04 6.85 2.50
CA ASP A 27 8.67 5.47 2.22
C ASP A 27 9.85 4.62 1.72
N GLY A 28 9.59 3.34 1.51
CA GLY A 28 10.63 2.39 1.11
C GLY A 28 11.26 2.69 -0.25
N ALA A 29 10.53 3.35 -1.17
CA ALA A 29 11.02 3.67 -2.49
C ALA A 29 12.13 4.72 -2.44
N ASP A 30 11.98 5.75 -1.58
CA ASP A 30 13.01 6.76 -1.35
C ASP A 30 14.33 6.15 -0.84
N TYR A 31 14.23 5.16 0.06
CA TYR A 31 15.41 4.42 0.53
C TYR A 31 16.06 3.60 -0.58
N ASP A 32 15.27 2.99 -1.48
CA ASP A 32 15.79 2.25 -2.64
C ASP A 32 16.50 3.19 -3.63
N GLU A 33 15.95 4.38 -3.88
CA GLU A 33 16.61 5.39 -4.72
C GLU A 33 17.93 5.86 -4.10
N ALA A 34 17.95 6.13 -2.80
CA ALA A 34 19.18 6.50 -2.09
C ALA A 34 20.23 5.38 -2.16
N ILE A 35 19.82 4.11 -2.00
CA ILE A 35 20.71 2.95 -2.14
C ILE A 35 21.31 2.88 -3.55
N VAL A 36 20.53 3.11 -4.60
CA VAL A 36 21.03 3.11 -5.98
C VAL A 36 22.07 4.20 -6.19
N MET A 37 21.85 5.40 -5.63
CA MET A 37 22.83 6.49 -5.71
C MET A 37 24.11 6.17 -4.94
N PHE A 38 24.02 5.64 -3.71
CA PHE A 38 25.18 5.19 -2.96
C PHE A 38 25.92 4.03 -3.64
N LYS A 39 25.20 3.14 -4.34
CA LYS A 39 25.83 2.05 -5.09
C LYS A 39 26.62 2.55 -6.30
N LYS A 40 26.17 3.64 -6.94
CA LYS A 40 26.94 4.32 -8.01
C LYS A 40 28.22 4.96 -7.48
N LEU A 41 28.24 5.34 -6.21
CA LEU A 41 29.40 5.89 -5.51
C LEU A 41 30.40 4.82 -5.04
N GLY A 42 29.99 3.55 -4.95
CA GLY A 42 30.86 2.45 -4.51
C GLY A 42 31.36 2.65 -3.08
N SER A 43 32.68 2.57 -2.87
CA SER A 43 33.32 2.78 -1.57
C SER A 43 33.67 4.26 -1.29
N TYR A 44 33.02 5.22 -1.96
CA TYR A 44 33.23 6.64 -1.68
C TYR A 44 32.71 7.00 -0.28
N ARG A 45 33.62 7.41 0.62
CA ARG A 45 33.34 7.71 2.04
C ARG A 45 32.61 6.54 2.71
N ASP A 46 31.45 6.79 3.29
CA ASP A 46 30.68 5.83 4.08
C ASP A 46 29.51 5.24 3.26
N SER A 47 29.57 5.33 1.92
CA SER A 47 28.45 4.96 1.05
C SER A 47 28.01 3.49 1.24
N GLU A 48 28.95 2.56 1.45
CA GLU A 48 28.63 1.16 1.74
C GLU A 48 27.92 0.96 3.09
N GLU A 49 28.34 1.70 4.11
CA GLU A 49 27.69 1.68 5.42
C GLU A 49 26.29 2.29 5.31
N LEU A 50 26.15 3.40 4.59
CA LEU A 50 24.87 4.07 4.35
C LEU A 50 23.89 3.20 3.57
N ILE A 51 24.34 2.40 2.60
CA ILE A 51 23.49 1.39 1.93
C ILE A 51 22.92 0.42 2.96
N SER A 52 23.75 -0.06 3.87
CA SER A 52 23.35 -1.01 4.91
C SER A 52 22.40 -0.36 5.93
N VAL A 53 22.59 0.92 6.25
CA VAL A 53 21.68 1.70 7.09
C VAL A 53 20.33 1.92 6.39
N CYS A 54 20.32 2.32 5.11
CA CYS A 54 19.10 2.48 4.31
C CYS A 54 18.31 1.17 4.25
N ARG A 55 18.98 0.03 4.02
CA ARG A 55 18.33 -1.28 3.98
C ARG A 55 17.66 -1.62 5.30
N ARG A 56 18.36 -1.43 6.42
CA ARG A 56 17.81 -1.65 7.77
C ARG A 56 16.63 -0.73 8.07
N LYS A 57 16.71 0.56 7.69
CA LYS A 57 15.61 1.51 7.85
C LYS A 57 14.39 1.12 7.01
N LYS A 58 14.60 0.73 5.75
CA LYS A 58 13.56 0.25 4.84
C LYS A 58 12.84 -0.98 5.40
N GLU A 59 13.60 -1.96 5.90
CA GLU A 59 13.06 -3.17 6.51
C GLU A 59 12.18 -2.85 7.73
N LYS A 60 12.66 -2.01 8.65
CA LYS A 60 11.87 -1.55 9.79
C LYS A 60 10.60 -0.79 9.39
N LEU A 61 10.66 -0.04 8.29
CA LEU A 61 9.51 0.69 7.76
C LEU A 61 8.48 -0.28 7.14
N GLY A 62 8.95 -1.29 6.39
CA GLY A 62 8.11 -2.36 5.87
C GLY A 62 7.49 -3.25 6.96
N GLU A 63 8.22 -3.50 8.04
CA GLU A 63 7.72 -4.25 9.21
C GLU A 63 6.65 -3.45 9.95
N LYS A 64 6.87 -2.15 10.19
CA LYS A 64 5.85 -1.27 10.79
C LYS A 64 4.63 -1.11 9.91
N LEU A 65 4.81 -0.98 8.59
CA LEU A 65 3.70 -0.91 7.64
C LEU A 65 2.92 -2.22 7.60
N SER A 66 3.62 -3.36 7.67
CA SER A 66 2.98 -4.67 7.78
C SER A 66 2.20 -4.79 9.09
N THR A 67 2.77 -4.31 10.20
CA THR A 67 2.16 -4.33 11.55
C THR A 67 0.97 -3.38 11.67
N GLU A 68 1.04 -2.20 11.07
CA GLU A 68 -0.05 -1.21 11.06
C GLU A 68 -1.18 -1.65 10.10
N ASN A 69 -0.82 -2.23 8.95
CA ASN A 69 -1.81 -2.83 8.04
C ASN A 69 -2.41 -4.12 8.61
N VAL A 70 -1.67 -4.94 9.39
CA VAL A 70 -2.28 -6.06 10.12
C VAL A 70 -3.07 -5.60 11.33
N ASP A 71 -2.76 -4.49 12.00
CA ASP A 71 -3.60 -3.97 13.10
C ASP A 71 -4.97 -3.55 12.56
N TRP A 72 -5.00 -2.82 11.44
CA TRP A 72 -6.25 -2.56 10.74
C TRP A 72 -6.89 -3.86 10.23
N ASN A 73 -6.20 -4.79 9.56
CA ASN A 73 -6.83 -6.02 9.04
C ASN A 73 -7.27 -7.02 10.12
N LEU A 74 -6.61 -7.05 11.28
CA LEU A 74 -6.93 -7.90 12.43
C LEU A 74 -8.12 -7.30 13.19
N LYS A 75 -8.10 -5.97 13.42
CA LYS A 75 -9.21 -5.22 14.00
C LYS A 75 -10.42 -5.15 13.07
N TYR A 76 -10.23 -5.04 11.75
CA TYR A 76 -11.29 -5.13 10.74
C TYR A 76 -11.88 -6.55 10.68
N LYS A 77 -11.07 -7.60 10.88
CA LYS A 77 -11.54 -9.01 10.91
C LYS A 77 -12.33 -9.33 12.19
N GLU A 78 -11.93 -8.77 13.33
CA GLU A 78 -12.67 -8.79 14.61
C GLU A 78 -13.99 -7.99 14.52
N LEU A 79 -13.96 -6.76 13.98
CA LEU A 79 -15.15 -5.89 13.85
C LEU A 79 -16.13 -6.34 12.76
N ARG A 80 -15.67 -7.10 11.75
CA ARG A 80 -16.52 -7.69 10.71
C ARG A 80 -17.44 -8.79 11.25
N PHE A 81 -17.13 -9.42 12.38
CA PHE A 81 -18.00 -10.50 12.89
C PHE A 81 -19.31 -10.04 13.53
N LYS A 82 -19.47 -8.75 13.87
CA LYS A 82 -20.72 -8.20 14.44
C LYS A 82 -21.63 -7.49 13.42
N LYS A 83 -21.10 -7.07 12.26
CA LYS A 83 -21.88 -6.35 11.23
C LYS A 83 -22.37 -7.21 10.05
N ILE A 84 -21.82 -8.41 9.85
CA ILE A 84 -22.22 -9.27 8.72
C ILE A 84 -23.56 -10.00 8.98
N LYS A 85 -24.04 -10.09 10.23
CA LYS A 85 -25.34 -10.72 10.55
C LYS A 85 -26.55 -10.03 9.89
N ASN A 86 -26.44 -8.75 9.50
CA ASN A 86 -27.57 -7.96 9.01
C ASN A 86 -27.60 -7.79 7.48
N ILE A 87 -26.47 -7.98 6.79
CA ILE A 87 -26.41 -7.82 5.33
C ILE A 87 -26.94 -9.09 4.63
N GLY A 88 -26.73 -10.27 5.23
CA GLY A 88 -27.30 -11.52 4.74
C GLY A 88 -28.84 -11.59 4.82
N LEU A 89 -29.45 -10.94 5.83
CA LEU A 89 -30.92 -10.87 5.98
C LEU A 89 -31.58 -9.95 4.96
N ILE A 90 -30.94 -8.83 4.59
CA ILE A 90 -31.51 -7.84 3.67
C ILE A 90 -31.63 -8.42 2.25
N ILE A 91 -30.65 -9.21 1.81
CA ILE A 91 -30.66 -9.83 0.47
C ILE A 91 -31.76 -10.91 0.39
N LEU A 92 -31.95 -11.72 1.44
CA LEU A 92 -33.02 -12.72 1.46
C LEU A 92 -34.42 -12.08 1.44
N GLY A 93 -34.60 -10.97 2.17
CA GLY A 93 -35.85 -10.21 2.18
C GLY A 93 -36.18 -9.57 0.84
N ALA A 94 -35.19 -9.00 0.14
CA ALA A 94 -35.39 -8.39 -1.17
C ALA A 94 -35.81 -9.42 -2.24
N VAL A 95 -35.24 -10.62 -2.21
CA VAL A 95 -35.59 -11.71 -3.15
C VAL A 95 -37.02 -12.20 -2.90
N LEU A 96 -37.43 -12.38 -1.64
CA LEU A 96 -38.80 -12.76 -1.32
C LEU A 96 -39.81 -11.68 -1.75
N TRP A 97 -39.50 -10.40 -1.52
CA TRP A 97 -40.38 -9.30 -1.91
C TRP A 97 -40.53 -9.19 -3.43
N ALA A 98 -39.45 -9.40 -4.19
CA ALA A 98 -39.50 -9.42 -5.65
C ALA A 98 -40.34 -10.59 -6.18
N VAL A 99 -40.22 -11.79 -5.60
CA VAL A 99 -41.04 -12.95 -6.00
C VAL A 99 -42.52 -12.70 -5.70
N VAL A 100 -42.87 -12.08 -4.57
CA VAL A 100 -44.24 -11.70 -4.24
C VAL A 100 -44.79 -10.66 -5.22
N LEU A 101 -44.00 -9.65 -5.60
CA LEU A 101 -44.40 -8.66 -6.60
C LEU A 101 -44.61 -9.28 -7.98
N ILE A 102 -43.73 -10.19 -8.39
CA ILE A 102 -43.87 -10.90 -9.66
C ILE A 102 -45.17 -11.70 -9.66
N LEU A 103 -45.47 -12.44 -8.58
CA LEU A 103 -46.71 -13.21 -8.46
C LEU A 103 -47.98 -12.33 -8.41
N LEU A 104 -47.91 -11.13 -7.82
CA LEU A 104 -49.02 -10.17 -7.83
C LEU A 104 -49.25 -9.57 -9.22
N PHE A 105 -48.19 -9.32 -9.99
CA PHE A 105 -48.30 -8.81 -11.35
C PHE A 105 -48.69 -9.88 -12.38
N THR A 106 -48.30 -11.14 -12.17
CA THR A 106 -48.66 -12.24 -13.07
C THR A 106 -49.92 -13.00 -12.66
N GLY A 107 -50.47 -12.72 -11.48
CA GLY A 107 -51.63 -13.41 -10.88
C GLY A 107 -52.94 -12.62 -10.87
N GLY A 108 -53.07 -11.55 -11.67
CA GLY A 108 -54.37 -10.90 -11.88
C GLY A 108 -55.36 -11.89 -12.53
N PRO A 109 -56.62 -11.99 -12.05
CA PRO A 109 -57.55 -13.02 -12.51
C PRO A 109 -57.76 -12.87 -14.01
N SER A 110 -57.47 -13.93 -14.77
CA SER A 110 -57.91 -14.05 -16.16
C SER A 110 -59.43 -13.91 -16.18
N THR A 111 -59.91 -12.74 -16.59
CA THR A 111 -61.32 -12.50 -16.90
C THR A 111 -61.77 -13.56 -17.91
N PRO A 112 -62.80 -14.38 -17.62
CA PRO A 112 -63.38 -15.26 -18.62
C PRO A 112 -64.09 -14.38 -19.65
N THR A 113 -63.61 -14.41 -20.89
CA THR A 113 -64.36 -13.91 -22.05
C THR A 113 -65.59 -14.79 -22.23
N MET A 114 -66.78 -14.25 -21.90
CA MET A 114 -68.06 -14.67 -22.46
C MET A 114 -68.50 -13.62 -23.48
#